data_AF-A0A1Z5H6S2-F1
#
_entry.id   AF-A0A1Z5H6S2-F1
#
_cell.length_a   1.000
_cell.length_b   1.000
_cell.length_c   1.000
_cell.angle_alpha   90.00
_cell.angle_beta   90.00
_cell.angle_gamma   90.00
#
_symmetry.space_group_name_H-M   'P 1'
#
loop_
_entity.id
_entity.type
_entity.pdbx_description
1 polymer ?
#
loop_
_entity_poly.entity_id
_entity_poly.type
_entity_poly.pdbx_seq_one_letter_code
_entity_poly.pdbx_strand_id
1 'polypeptide(L)'
;MIFPYLIMKKYKLILLVLFIASLPLVLTSCTSVSANNTKTTDKMGAKPQDPDFITDLRIKAEEGSAKAQYNLGVMYTEGEGVIKDYKQAYMYANISSYNGSKEAIKLRELIEKELTAEQINEAQELSREWIKSHK
;
A
#
# COMPACT_ATOMS: atom_id res chain seq x y z
N MET A 1 36.77 -22.21 1.68
CA MET A 1 36.06 -21.52 0.58
C MET A 1 35.03 -20.52 1.14
N ILE A 2 35.44 -19.43 1.80
CA ILE A 2 34.51 -18.44 2.41
C ILE A 2 35.06 -17.01 2.29
N PHE A 3 35.45 -16.56 1.09
CA PHE A 3 36.05 -15.22 0.93
C PHE A 3 35.54 -14.33 -0.22
N PRO A 4 34.26 -14.38 -0.65
CA PRO A 4 33.69 -13.26 -1.43
C PRO A 4 32.60 -12.45 -0.69
N TYR A 5 31.98 -12.94 0.38
CA TYR A 5 30.81 -12.29 0.99
C TYR A 5 31.13 -11.09 1.90
N LEU A 6 32.35 -11.04 2.49
CA LEU A 6 32.74 -9.96 3.41
C LEU A 6 33.12 -8.64 2.71
N ILE A 7 33.50 -8.71 1.43
CA ILE A 7 33.99 -7.57 0.66
C ILE A 7 32.82 -6.67 0.29
N MET A 8 31.69 -7.21 -0.20
CA MET A 8 30.53 -6.41 -0.65
C MET A 8 29.82 -5.61 0.48
N LYS A 9 29.86 -6.07 1.74
CA LYS A 9 29.26 -5.34 2.87
C LYS A 9 30.04 -4.07 3.25
N LYS A 10 31.38 -4.06 3.11
CA LYS A 10 32.21 -2.89 3.45
C LYS A 10 31.96 -1.72 2.50
N TYR A 11 31.78 -1.99 1.20
CA TYR A 11 31.54 -0.92 0.22
C TYR A 11 30.14 -0.32 0.34
N LYS A 12 29.11 -1.11 0.68
CA LYS A 12 27.73 -0.59 0.86
C LYS A 12 27.61 0.35 2.07
N LEU A 13 28.40 0.12 3.13
CA LEU A 13 28.42 0.99 4.31
C LEU A 13 29.24 2.26 4.08
N ILE A 14 30.35 2.18 3.34
CA ILE A 14 31.17 3.35 2.98
C ILE A 14 30.44 4.27 1.98
N LEU A 15 29.67 3.71 1.03
CA LEU A 15 28.89 4.50 0.07
C LEU A 15 27.77 5.32 0.74
N LEU A 16 27.20 4.82 1.85
CA LEU A 16 26.09 5.47 2.55
C LEU A 16 26.54 6.71 3.36
N VAL A 17 27.79 6.73 3.84
CA VAL A 17 28.31 7.83 4.68
C VAL A 17 28.74 9.04 3.85
N LEU A 18 29.14 8.84 2.59
CA LEU A 18 29.59 9.93 1.70
C LEU A 18 28.45 10.77 1.10
N PHE A 19 27.18 10.33 1.21
CA PHE A 19 26.02 11.11 0.73
C PHE A 19 25.44 12.06 1.80
N ILE A 20 25.87 11.95 3.06
CA ILE A 20 25.28 12.68 4.20
C ILE A 20 26.07 13.98 4.51
N ALA A 21 27.24 14.20 3.90
CA ALA A 21 28.19 15.24 4.33
C ALA A 21 28.27 16.48 3.42
N SER A 22 27.29 16.73 2.55
CA SER A 22 27.23 18.00 1.80
C SER A 22 25.78 18.39 1.48
N LEU A 23 25.14 19.14 2.38
CA LEU A 23 24.53 20.44 2.05
C LEU A 23 23.99 21.10 3.35
N PRO A 24 23.95 22.44 3.41
CA PRO A 24 23.97 23.22 4.64
C PRO A 24 22.65 23.23 5.40
N LEU A 25 22.79 23.43 6.71
CA LEU A 25 21.77 23.82 7.68
C LEU A 25 21.02 25.09 7.21
N VAL A 26 19.89 24.91 6.52
CA VAL A 26 18.92 25.99 6.30
C VAL A 26 17.74 25.73 7.22
N LEU A 27 17.63 26.57 8.25
CA LEU A 27 16.41 26.78 9.03
C LEU A 27 15.35 27.38 8.10
N THR A 28 14.72 26.55 7.29
CA THR A 28 13.50 26.94 6.58
C THR A 28 12.36 26.73 7.54
N SER A 29 11.82 27.85 8.01
CA SER A 29 10.53 27.99 8.69
C SER A 29 9.53 26.97 8.20
N CYS A 30 8.78 26.36 9.12
CA CYS A 30 7.64 25.51 8.81
C CYS A 30 6.69 26.27 7.87
N THR A 31 6.80 26.04 6.57
CA THR A 31 5.76 26.40 5.62
C THR A 31 4.91 25.16 5.48
N SER A 32 3.79 25.17 6.19
CA SER A 32 2.63 24.34 5.90
C SER A 32 2.20 24.57 4.45
N VAL A 33 2.73 23.77 3.53
CA VAL A 33 2.18 23.55 2.20
C VAL A 33 1.84 22.06 2.19
N SER A 34 0.59 21.63 2.22
CA SER A 34 -0.51 22.04 1.36
C SER A 34 -1.84 21.95 2.12
N ALA A 35 -2.48 23.11 2.28
CA ALA A 35 -3.93 23.19 2.29
C ALA A 35 -4.33 23.85 0.97
N ASN A 36 -4.32 23.09 -0.14
CA ASN A 36 -4.89 23.59 -1.38
C ASN A 36 -5.47 22.50 -2.30
N ASN A 37 -6.65 22.03 -1.96
CA ASN A 37 -7.80 22.08 -2.87
C ASN A 37 -9.12 21.83 -2.12
N THR A 38 -9.99 22.84 -2.17
CA THR A 38 -11.40 22.70 -1.88
C THR A 38 -12.09 21.94 -3.03
N LYS A 39 -12.59 20.72 -2.78
CA LYS A 39 -13.76 20.05 -3.39
C LYS A 39 -13.66 18.56 -3.06
N THR A 40 -14.52 17.99 -2.22
CA THR A 40 -15.90 17.71 -2.61
C THR A 40 -16.78 17.45 -1.39
N THR A 41 -17.40 18.49 -0.83
CA THR A 41 -18.60 18.33 0.00
C THR A 41 -19.90 18.29 -0.82
N ASP A 42 -19.83 18.53 -2.14
CA ASP A 42 -21.01 18.60 -2.99
C ASP A 42 -20.93 17.65 -4.20
N LYS A 43 -20.65 16.37 -3.99
CA LYS A 43 -20.95 15.34 -5.00
C LYS A 43 -21.47 14.07 -4.33
N MET A 44 -22.80 14.04 -4.22
CA MET A 44 -23.57 12.80 -4.25
C MET A 44 -23.03 11.93 -5.40
N GLY A 45 -22.21 10.92 -5.09
CA GLY A 45 -21.67 9.95 -6.06
C GLY A 45 -20.22 10.21 -6.50
N ALA A 46 -19.24 10.05 -5.59
CA ALA A 46 -17.86 9.81 -6.01
C ALA A 46 -17.82 8.53 -6.84
N LYS A 47 -17.54 8.67 -8.14
CA LYS A 47 -17.51 7.54 -9.06
C LYS A 47 -16.19 6.79 -8.83
N PRO A 48 -16.20 5.45 -8.73
CA PRO A 48 -14.99 4.67 -8.45
C PRO A 48 -13.79 4.91 -9.39
N GLN A 49 -14.01 5.48 -10.58
CA GLN A 49 -12.93 5.76 -11.54
C GLN A 49 -12.22 7.11 -11.33
N ASP A 50 -12.63 7.93 -10.36
CA ASP A 50 -11.97 9.20 -10.06
C ASP A 50 -10.64 8.96 -9.32
N PRO A 51 -9.48 9.44 -9.83
CA PRO A 51 -8.19 9.29 -9.17
C PRO A 51 -8.16 9.80 -7.71
N ASP A 52 -8.96 10.82 -7.41
CA ASP A 52 -9.04 11.40 -6.06
C ASP A 52 -9.73 10.42 -5.09
N PHE A 53 -10.69 9.62 -5.57
CA PHE A 53 -11.38 8.61 -4.75
C PHE A 53 -10.45 7.47 -4.34
N ILE A 54 -9.62 6.98 -5.27
CA ILE A 54 -8.63 5.92 -4.97
C ILE A 54 -7.61 6.42 -3.97
N THR A 55 -7.17 7.67 -4.12
CA THR A 55 -6.20 8.29 -3.22
C THR A 55 -6.75 8.39 -1.80
N ASP A 56 -8.00 8.84 -1.64
CA ASP A 56 -8.70 8.87 -0.35
C ASP A 56 -8.85 7.47 0.26
N LEU A 57 -9.19 6.46 -0.55
CA LEU A 57 -9.27 5.07 -0.09
C LEU A 57 -7.91 4.54 0.40
N ARG A 58 -6.81 4.87 -0.29
CA ARG A 58 -5.46 4.47 0.13
C ARG A 58 -5.11 5.08 1.48
N ILE A 59 -5.35 6.38 1.66
CA ILE A 59 -5.11 7.06 2.95
C ILE A 59 -5.88 6.37 4.07
N LYS A 60 -7.19 6.16 3.89
CA LYS A 60 -8.04 5.49 4.90
C LYS A 60 -7.64 4.03 5.14
N ALA A 61 -7.15 3.34 4.12
CA ALA A 61 -6.67 1.98 4.26
C ALA A 61 -5.39 1.91 5.11
N GLU A 62 -4.48 2.88 4.96
CA GLU A 62 -3.31 3.04 5.82
C GLU A 62 -3.68 3.39 7.27
N GLU A 63 -4.79 4.12 7.48
CA GLU A 63 -5.36 4.36 8.82
C GLU A 63 -6.04 3.13 9.45
N GLY A 64 -6.05 1.97 8.76
CA GLY A 64 -6.64 0.74 9.27
C GLY A 64 -8.15 0.61 9.02
N SER A 65 -8.73 1.47 8.17
CA SER A 65 -10.15 1.36 7.82
C SER A 65 -10.43 0.08 7.04
N ALA A 66 -11.03 -0.91 7.69
CA ALA A 66 -11.38 -2.20 7.09
C ALA A 66 -12.25 -2.03 5.84
N LYS A 67 -13.15 -1.05 5.82
CA LYS A 67 -14.01 -0.73 4.67
C LYS A 67 -13.21 -0.16 3.49
N ALA A 68 -12.23 0.72 3.76
CA ALA A 68 -11.40 1.26 2.70
C ALA A 68 -10.49 0.18 2.09
N GLN A 69 -9.91 -0.68 2.94
CA GLN A 69 -9.13 -1.83 2.51
C GLN A 69 -9.98 -2.81 1.67
N TYR A 70 -11.22 -3.08 2.08
CA TYR A 70 -12.15 -3.89 1.30
C TYR A 70 -12.41 -3.28 -0.08
N ASN A 71 -12.73 -1.98 -0.12
CA ASN A 71 -12.99 -1.28 -1.37
C ASN A 71 -11.79 -1.31 -2.31
N LEU A 72 -10.56 -1.09 -1.80
CA LEU A 72 -9.35 -1.25 -2.62
C LEU A 72 -9.23 -2.68 -3.16
N GLY A 73 -9.52 -3.70 -2.35
CA GLY A 73 -9.56 -5.09 -2.81
C GLY A 73 -10.52 -5.31 -3.98
N VAL A 74 -11.74 -4.74 -3.90
CA VAL A 74 -12.72 -4.78 -4.99
C VAL A 74 -12.19 -4.06 -6.23
N MET A 75 -11.63 -2.86 -6.07
CA MET A 75 -11.10 -2.07 -7.19
C MET A 75 -9.98 -2.79 -7.94
N TYR A 76 -9.06 -3.46 -7.21
CA TYR A 76 -8.02 -4.28 -7.83
C TYR A 76 -8.58 -5.57 -8.48
N THR A 77 -9.72 -6.09 -8.01
CA THR A 77 -10.39 -7.25 -8.62
C THR A 77 -11.06 -6.88 -9.94
N GLU A 78 -11.71 -5.73 -9.98
CA GLU A 78 -12.51 -5.27 -11.13
C GLU A 78 -11.66 -4.46 -12.13
N GLY A 79 -10.57 -3.85 -11.68
CA GLY A 79 -9.77 -2.91 -12.47
C GLY A 79 -10.42 -1.51 -12.57
N GLU A 80 -11.19 -1.11 -11.54
CA GLU A 80 -11.86 0.19 -11.53
C GLU A 80 -10.87 1.27 -11.10
N GLY A 81 -10.39 2.08 -12.05
CA GLY A 81 -9.44 3.17 -11.80
C GLY A 81 -8.05 2.73 -11.31
N VAL A 82 -7.84 1.44 -11.08
CA VAL A 82 -6.53 0.79 -10.90
C VAL A 82 -6.35 -0.32 -11.93
N ILE A 83 -5.10 -0.69 -12.21
CA ILE A 83 -4.82 -1.88 -13.01
C ILE A 83 -5.28 -3.11 -12.21
N LYS A 84 -6.02 -3.99 -12.86
CA LYS A 84 -6.47 -5.25 -12.26
C LYS A 84 -5.28 -6.06 -11.78
N ASP A 85 -5.29 -6.43 -10.50
CA ASP A 85 -4.24 -7.23 -9.86
C ASP A 85 -4.86 -8.06 -8.73
N TYR A 86 -5.09 -9.34 -9.01
CA TYR A 86 -5.69 -10.26 -8.05
C TYR A 86 -4.80 -10.51 -6.83
N LYS A 87 -3.46 -10.37 -6.94
CA LYS A 87 -2.56 -10.53 -5.79
C LYS A 87 -2.71 -9.35 -4.82
N GLN A 88 -2.75 -8.13 -5.36
CA GLN A 88 -3.04 -6.93 -4.56
C GLN A 88 -4.44 -7.00 -3.97
N ALA A 89 -5.43 -7.42 -4.76
CA ALA A 89 -6.80 -7.59 -4.27
C ALA A 89 -6.88 -8.56 -3.07
N TYR A 90 -6.20 -9.71 -3.15
CA TYR A 90 -6.16 -10.69 -2.07
C TYR A 90 -5.44 -10.16 -0.83
N MET A 91 -4.33 -9.43 -1.02
CA MET A 91 -3.63 -8.75 0.07
C MET A 91 -4.55 -7.77 0.80
N TYR A 92 -5.23 -6.88 0.07
CA TYR A 92 -6.17 -5.90 0.63
C TYR A 92 -7.37 -6.58 1.33
N ALA A 93 -7.84 -7.71 0.81
CA ALA A 93 -8.89 -8.49 1.46
C ALA A 93 -8.41 -9.14 2.77
N ASN A 94 -7.17 -9.63 2.83
CA ASN A 94 -6.60 -10.16 4.08
C ASN A 94 -6.49 -9.10 5.17
N ILE A 95 -5.93 -7.93 4.84
CA ILE A 95 -5.78 -6.84 5.82
C ILE A 95 -7.15 -6.29 6.25
N SER A 96 -8.12 -6.22 5.32
CA SER A 96 -9.50 -5.84 5.62
C SER A 96 -10.16 -6.82 6.60
N SER A 97 -9.98 -8.12 6.39
CA SER A 97 -10.47 -9.16 7.31
C SER A 97 -9.78 -9.07 8.67
N TYR A 98 -8.48 -8.78 8.71
CA TYR A 98 -7.73 -8.57 9.94
C TYR A 98 -8.27 -7.38 10.75
N ASN A 99 -8.65 -6.30 10.07
CA ASN A 99 -9.24 -5.11 10.68
C ASN A 99 -10.77 -5.22 10.92
N GLY A 100 -11.36 -6.40 10.72
CA GLY A 100 -12.73 -6.72 11.15
C GLY A 100 -13.81 -6.75 10.06
N SER A 101 -13.45 -6.58 8.78
CA SER A 101 -14.41 -6.72 7.67
C SER A 101 -14.71 -8.19 7.39
N LYS A 102 -15.96 -8.62 7.60
CA LYS A 102 -16.38 -10.00 7.32
C LYS A 102 -16.65 -10.21 5.83
N GLU A 103 -16.98 -9.14 5.13
CA GLU A 103 -17.23 -9.08 3.69
C GLU A 103 -15.97 -9.46 2.91
N ALA A 104 -14.79 -9.13 3.44
CA ALA A 104 -13.50 -9.46 2.83
C ALA A 104 -13.25 -10.98 2.71
N ILE A 105 -13.89 -11.81 3.55
CA ILE A 105 -13.79 -13.27 3.45
C ILE A 105 -14.41 -13.75 2.13
N LYS A 106 -15.59 -13.24 1.78
CA LYS A 106 -16.25 -13.57 0.51
C LYS A 106 -15.44 -13.08 -0.68
N LEU A 107 -14.86 -11.89 -0.57
CA LEU A 107 -14.00 -11.33 -1.62
C LEU A 107 -12.79 -12.25 -1.88
N ARG A 108 -12.14 -12.74 -0.82
CA ARG A 108 -11.04 -13.72 -0.96
C ARG A 108 -11.50 -14.99 -1.66
N GLU A 109 -12.64 -15.57 -1.27
CA GLU A 109 -13.17 -16.78 -1.91
C GLU A 109 -13.42 -16.60 -3.42
N LEU A 110 -13.82 -15.38 -3.83
CA LEU A 110 -13.96 -15.03 -5.24
C LEU A 110 -12.59 -14.96 -5.94
N ILE A 111 -11.62 -14.28 -5.31
CA ILE A 111 -10.29 -14.08 -5.88
C ILE A 111 -9.48 -15.39 -5.93
N GLU A 112 -9.65 -16.30 -4.96
CA GLU A 112 -8.95 -17.60 -4.90
C GLU A 112 -9.22 -18.48 -6.13
N LYS A 113 -10.32 -18.24 -6.84
CA LYS A 113 -10.64 -18.94 -8.10
C LYS A 113 -9.78 -18.47 -9.28
N GLU A 114 -9.23 -17.26 -9.19
CA GLU A 114 -8.45 -16.60 -10.23
C GLU A 114 -6.92 -16.70 -9.98
N LEU A 115 -6.51 -17.13 -8.78
CA LEU A 115 -5.12 -17.22 -8.37
C LEU A 115 -4.60 -18.66 -8.30
N THR A 116 -3.30 -18.84 -8.56
CA THR A 116 -2.61 -20.09 -8.25
C THR A 116 -2.22 -20.15 -6.77
N ALA A 117 -1.93 -21.37 -6.27
CA ALA A 117 -1.45 -21.54 -4.89
C ALA A 117 -0.18 -20.73 -4.59
N GLU A 118 0.72 -20.60 -5.56
CA GLU A 118 1.93 -19.78 -5.43
C GLU A 118 1.59 -18.29 -5.27
N GLN A 119 0.69 -17.78 -6.11
CA GLN A 119 0.26 -16.39 -6.05
C GLN A 119 -0.51 -16.08 -4.76
N ILE A 120 -1.30 -17.04 -4.25
CA ILE A 120 -1.95 -16.93 -2.93
C ILE A 120 -0.89 -16.80 -1.84
N ASN A 121 0.14 -17.65 -1.84
CA ASN A 121 1.21 -17.58 -0.86
C ASN A 121 1.93 -16.23 -0.90
N GLU A 122 2.26 -15.73 -2.09
CA GLU A 122 2.85 -14.39 -2.25
C GLU A 122 1.94 -13.30 -1.67
N ALA A 123 0.66 -13.29 -2.02
CA ALA A 123 -0.30 -12.29 -1.53
C ALA A 123 -0.48 -12.36 0.00
N GLN A 124 -0.44 -13.56 0.57
CA GLN A 124 -0.45 -13.76 2.01
C GLN A 124 0.81 -13.18 2.68
N GLU A 125 2.00 -13.41 2.12
CA GLU A 125 3.23 -12.79 2.63
C GLU A 125 3.17 -11.27 2.55
N LEU A 126 2.70 -10.71 1.43
CA LEU A 126 2.50 -9.27 1.28
C LEU A 126 1.59 -8.71 2.38
N SER A 127 0.49 -9.40 2.68
CA SER A 127 -0.42 -8.97 3.74
C SER A 127 0.22 -9.03 5.13
N ARG A 128 1.05 -10.05 5.41
CA ARG A 128 1.80 -10.17 6.67
C ARG A 128 2.79 -9.04 6.86
N GLU A 129 3.57 -8.75 5.82
CA GLU A 129 4.55 -7.66 5.87
C GLU A 129 3.87 -6.30 6.01
N TRP A 130 2.76 -6.07 5.30
CA TRP A 130 2.00 -4.83 5.44
C TRP A 130 1.45 -4.64 6.86
N ILE A 131 0.84 -5.68 7.46
CA ILE A 131 0.33 -5.62 8.84
C ILE A 131 1.46 -5.35 9.83
N LYS A 132 2.65 -5.90 9.58
CA LYS A 132 3.81 -5.73 10.45
C LYS A 132 4.39 -4.32 10.37
N SER A 133 4.38 -3.67 9.20
CA SER A 133 4.92 -2.32 9.03
C SER A 133 3.96 -1.21 9.47
N HIS A 134 2.66 -1.47 9.54
CA HIS A 134 1.62 -0.49 9.89
C HIS A 134 0.99 -0.75 11.27
N LYS A 135 1.79 -1.26 12.21
CA LYS A 135 1.40 -1.61 13.58
C LYS A 135 1.94 -0.65 14.62
#